data_AF-A0A2D6LIX3-F1
#
_entry.id   AF-A0A2D6LIX3-F1
#
_cell.length_a   1.000
_cell.length_b   1.000
_cell.length_c   1.000
_cell.angle_alpha   90.00
_cell.angle_beta   90.00
_cell.angle_gamma   90.00
#
_symmetry.space_group_name_H-M   'P 1'
#
loop_
_entity.id
_entity.type
_entity.pdbx_description
1 polymer ?
#
loop_
_entity_poly.entity_id
_entity_poly.type
_entity_poly.pdbx_seq_one_letter_code
_entity_poly.pdbx_strand_id
1 'polypeptide(L)'
;MHKPIMKIFLLVLAVMLAGCTIAEENTGTVTINNLEFKVELPQTPAEFQQGLMFRESLDDDKGMLFVYSDSAPRSFWMKNTLIPLDIISIDENFVIKKIHYAVPCKEDSCLTYNSGAPVKYVLELRGNLTIENNIKEGDVALIK
;
A
#
# COMPACT_ATOMS: atom_id res chain seq x y z
N MET A 1 -65.26 1.16 43.39
CA MET A 1 -63.84 0.78 43.52
C MET A 1 -63.17 1.04 42.17
N HIS A 2 -62.51 2.19 42.05
CA HIS A 2 -61.87 2.71 40.82
C HIS A 2 -60.38 2.32 40.82
N LYS A 3 -59.82 1.91 39.68
CA LYS A 3 -58.40 2.08 39.27
C LYS A 3 -58.18 1.53 37.83
N PRO A 4 -57.17 2.02 37.08
CA PRO A 4 -57.42 2.81 35.87
C PRO A 4 -56.77 2.25 34.60
N ILE A 5 -57.19 2.85 33.48
CA ILE A 5 -56.71 2.72 32.11
C ILE A 5 -55.18 2.82 32.05
N MET A 6 -54.52 1.74 31.60
CA MET A 6 -53.08 1.71 31.33
C MET A 6 -52.83 1.80 29.82
N LYS A 7 -51.99 2.77 29.47
CA LYS A 7 -51.68 3.33 28.16
C LYS A 7 -51.15 2.30 27.15
N ILE A 8 -51.63 2.44 25.91
CA ILE A 8 -50.98 1.97 24.68
C ILE A 8 -49.54 2.50 24.67
N PHE A 9 -48.56 1.60 24.54
CA PHE A 9 -47.21 1.97 24.11
C PHE A 9 -46.79 1.04 22.98
N LEU A 10 -46.78 1.61 21.79
CA LEU A 10 -46.34 1.04 20.53
C LEU A 10 -44.82 0.79 20.65
N LEU A 11 -44.38 -0.45 20.89
CA LEU A 11 -42.96 -0.76 20.85
C LEU A 11 -42.56 -1.03 19.40
N VAL A 12 -42.15 0.02 18.70
CA VAL A 12 -41.46 -0.08 17.42
C VAL A 12 -40.16 -0.83 17.68
N LEU A 13 -40.07 -2.07 17.20
CA LEU A 13 -38.83 -2.84 17.17
C LEU A 13 -37.91 -2.14 16.16
N ALA A 14 -37.04 -1.26 16.67
CA ALA A 14 -36.00 -0.62 15.89
C ALA A 14 -35.07 -1.72 15.36
N VAL A 15 -35.21 -2.03 14.07
CA VAL A 15 -34.20 -2.78 13.32
C VAL A 15 -32.94 -1.92 13.35
N MET A 16 -32.02 -2.22 14.27
CA MET A 16 -30.68 -1.66 14.24
C MET A 16 -30.01 -2.22 12.98
N LEU A 17 -30.07 -1.44 11.90
CA LEU A 17 -29.19 -1.58 10.76
C LEU A 17 -27.76 -1.51 11.31
N ALA A 18 -27.11 -2.67 11.42
CA ALA A 18 -25.67 -2.74 11.51
C ALA A 18 -25.13 -2.17 10.19
N GLY A 19 -24.90 -0.87 10.17
CA GLY A 19 -24.13 -0.22 9.13
C GLY A 19 -22.71 -0.77 9.25
N CYS A 20 -22.43 -1.86 8.53
CA CYS A 20 -21.07 -2.25 8.26
C CYS A 20 -20.49 -1.13 7.39
N THR A 21 -19.81 -0.18 8.01
CA THR A 21 -19.01 0.79 7.27
C THR A 21 -17.88 0.00 6.65
N ILE A 22 -18.03 -0.37 5.38
CA ILE A 22 -16.92 -0.86 4.57
C ILE A 22 -15.96 0.32 4.51
N ALA A 23 -14.82 0.23 5.19
CA ALA A 23 -13.73 1.15 4.95
C ALA A 23 -13.36 0.99 3.47
N GLU A 24 -13.45 2.06 2.68
CA GLU A 24 -12.89 2.04 1.34
C GLU A 24 -11.39 1.85 1.49
N GLU A 25 -10.89 0.63 1.22
CA GLU A 25 -9.46 0.41 1.08
C GLU A 25 -8.99 1.23 -0.11
N ASN A 26 -8.13 2.21 0.15
CA ASN A 26 -7.59 3.05 -0.89
C ASN A 26 -6.55 2.25 -1.69
N THR A 27 -7.04 1.61 -2.75
CA THR A 27 -6.24 0.73 -3.60
C THR A 27 -6.16 1.24 -5.02
N GLY A 28 -5.09 0.88 -5.73
CA GLY A 28 -4.94 1.08 -7.17
C GLY A 28 -4.41 -0.18 -7.85
N THR A 29 -4.10 -0.06 -9.13
CA THR A 29 -3.52 -1.16 -9.91
C THR A 29 -2.25 -0.70 -10.63
N VAL A 30 -1.19 -1.49 -10.52
CA VAL A 30 0.03 -1.33 -11.33
C VAL A 30 0.19 -2.52 -12.26
N THR A 31 0.43 -2.27 -13.54
CA THR A 31 0.68 -3.31 -14.54
C THR A 31 2.09 -3.20 -15.12
N ILE A 32 2.88 -4.27 -15.06
CA ILE A 32 4.22 -4.35 -15.65
C ILE A 32 4.31 -5.67 -16.44
N ASN A 33 4.67 -5.62 -17.73
CA ASN A 33 4.81 -6.82 -18.58
C ASN A 33 3.58 -7.78 -18.53
N ASN A 34 2.36 -7.22 -18.48
CA ASN A 34 1.07 -7.93 -18.34
C ASN A 34 0.82 -8.58 -16.97
N LEU A 35 1.70 -8.39 -15.99
CA LEU A 35 1.46 -8.75 -14.59
C LEU A 35 0.74 -7.62 -13.90
N GLU A 36 -0.31 -7.94 -13.17
CA GLU A 36 -1.14 -6.98 -12.45
C GLU A 36 -0.90 -7.09 -10.96
N PHE A 37 -0.59 -5.96 -10.32
CA PHE A 37 -0.42 -5.85 -8.88
C PHE A 37 -1.50 -4.93 -8.32
N LYS A 38 -2.25 -5.43 -7.34
CA LYS A 38 -3.17 -4.63 -6.52
C LYS A 38 -2.36 -3.92 -5.45
N VAL A 39 -2.41 -2.61 -5.42
CA VAL A 39 -1.53 -1.82 -4.56
C VAL A 39 -2.33 -1.01 -3.54
N GLU A 40 -1.88 -1.03 -2.30
CA GLU A 40 -2.33 -0.07 -1.28
C GLU A 40 -1.73 1.31 -1.59
N LEU A 41 -2.52 2.37 -1.37
CA LEU A 41 -2.14 3.76 -1.63
C LEU A 41 -2.13 4.56 -0.32
N PRO A 42 -0.98 4.73 0.35
CA PRO A 42 -0.89 5.52 1.58
C PRO A 42 -1.34 6.98 1.31
N GLN A 43 -2.25 7.50 2.12
CA GLN A 43 -2.85 8.83 1.99
C GLN A 43 -2.33 9.83 3.01
N THR A 44 -1.88 9.35 4.17
CA THR A 44 -1.37 10.20 5.24
C THR A 44 0.14 10.10 5.38
N PRO A 45 0.82 11.13 5.92
CA PRO A 45 2.26 11.04 6.23
C PRO A 45 2.61 9.89 7.17
N ALA A 46 1.68 9.48 8.03
CA ALA A 46 1.86 8.35 8.94
C ALA A 46 1.83 7.02 8.19
N GLU A 47 0.85 6.82 7.29
CA GLU A 47 0.79 5.64 6.42
C GLU A 47 2.00 5.57 5.50
N PHE A 48 2.45 6.71 4.98
CA PHE A 48 3.64 6.80 4.12
C PHE A 48 4.92 6.39 4.86
N GLN A 49 5.07 6.79 6.13
CA GLN A 49 6.22 6.41 6.96
C GLN A 49 6.14 4.96 7.42
N GLN A 50 4.93 4.47 7.71
CA GLN A 50 4.68 3.10 8.13
C GLN A 50 4.95 2.11 6.98
N GLY A 51 4.52 2.43 5.77
CA GLY A 51 4.71 1.56 4.61
C GLY A 51 4.30 0.11 4.85
N LEU A 52 5.22 -0.82 4.53
CA LEU A 52 5.05 -2.25 4.75
C LEU A 52 5.55 -2.81 6.11
N MET A 53 5.82 -1.94 7.09
CA MET A 53 6.29 -2.35 8.42
C MET A 53 5.38 -3.39 9.10
N PHE A 54 6.01 -4.29 9.86
CA PHE A 54 5.40 -5.35 10.68
C PHE A 54 4.57 -6.41 9.94
N ARG A 55 4.42 -6.34 8.62
CA ARG A 55 3.78 -7.42 7.85
C ARG A 55 4.69 -8.66 7.80
N GLU A 56 4.14 -9.82 8.14
CA GLU A 56 4.85 -11.10 8.12
C GLU A 56 4.88 -11.75 6.73
N SER A 57 3.99 -11.32 5.84
CA SER A 57 3.89 -11.80 4.46
C SER A 57 3.28 -10.71 3.55
N LEU A 58 3.49 -10.87 2.24
CA LEU A 58 2.86 -10.10 1.17
C LEU A 58 2.62 -11.04 -0.01
N ASP A 59 1.40 -11.08 -0.53
CA ASP A 59 1.03 -11.94 -1.66
C ASP A 59 1.69 -11.46 -2.97
N ASP A 60 1.88 -12.38 -3.92
CA ASP A 60 2.62 -12.13 -5.16
C ASP A 60 1.96 -11.08 -6.08
N ASP A 61 0.64 -10.93 -5.98
CA ASP A 61 -0.17 -9.97 -6.75
C ASP A 61 -0.48 -8.69 -5.96
N LYS A 62 0.21 -8.45 -4.84
CA LYS A 62 -0.02 -7.30 -3.95
C LYS A 62 1.23 -6.46 -3.74
N GLY A 63 1.01 -5.20 -3.43
CA GLY A 63 2.07 -4.26 -3.11
C GLY A 63 1.58 -2.98 -2.46
N MET A 64 2.47 -2.01 -2.38
CA MET A 64 2.16 -0.65 -1.96
C MET A 64 2.76 0.34 -2.95
N LEU A 65 1.99 1.33 -3.37
CA LEU A 65 2.42 2.35 -4.32
C LEU A 65 2.44 3.72 -3.64
N PHE A 66 3.63 4.26 -3.48
CA PHE A 66 3.88 5.60 -2.98
C PHE A 66 3.80 6.59 -4.15
N VAL A 67 2.82 7.49 -4.12
CA VAL A 67 2.62 8.52 -5.15
C VAL A 67 3.05 9.88 -4.61
N TYR A 68 3.99 10.53 -5.28
CA TYR A 68 4.46 11.86 -4.91
C TYR A 68 3.84 12.96 -5.79
N SER A 69 3.70 14.16 -5.22
CA SER A 69 3.21 15.34 -5.94
C SER A 69 4.18 15.86 -7.01
N ASP A 70 5.47 15.57 -6.85
CA ASP A 70 6.58 16.05 -7.66
C ASP A 70 7.54 14.90 -8.04
N SER A 71 8.33 15.14 -9.10
CA SER A 71 9.38 14.22 -9.53
C SER A 71 10.72 14.66 -8.95
N ALA A 72 11.26 13.88 -8.01
CA ALA A 72 12.51 14.16 -7.31
C ALA A 72 13.19 12.86 -6.85
N PRO A 73 14.49 12.85 -6.54
CA PRO A 73 15.14 11.68 -5.95
C PRO A 73 14.45 11.27 -4.65
N ARG A 74 14.12 9.98 -4.51
CA ARG A 74 13.47 9.41 -3.31
C ARG A 74 14.41 8.42 -2.63
N SER A 75 14.20 8.19 -1.35
CA SER A 75 14.96 7.21 -0.57
C SER A 75 14.04 6.49 0.38
N PHE A 76 14.18 5.17 0.40
CA PHE A 76 13.41 4.28 1.25
C PHE A 76 14.35 3.54 2.21
N TRP A 77 13.77 2.95 3.24
CA TRP A 77 14.46 2.16 4.26
C TRP A 77 13.58 0.98 4.65
N MET A 78 14.15 0.05 5.41
CA MET A 78 13.47 -1.19 5.80
C MET A 78 13.24 -1.29 7.30
N LYS A 79 13.24 -0.15 8.01
CA LYS A 79 13.03 -0.13 9.48
C LYS A 79 11.71 -0.81 9.79
N ASN A 80 11.75 -1.84 10.63
CA ASN A 80 10.63 -2.67 11.06
C ASN A 80 9.89 -3.45 9.95
N THR A 81 10.39 -3.46 8.71
CA THR A 81 9.87 -4.35 7.66
C THR A 81 10.43 -5.75 7.87
N LEU A 82 9.55 -6.76 7.98
CA LEU A 82 9.94 -8.12 8.38
C LEU A 82 10.25 -9.05 7.21
N ILE A 83 9.78 -8.70 6.01
CA ILE A 83 9.99 -9.45 4.77
C ILE A 83 10.90 -8.67 3.81
N PRO A 84 11.69 -9.34 2.96
CA PRO A 84 12.40 -8.65 1.90
C PRO A 84 11.40 -8.05 0.91
N LEU A 85 11.77 -6.91 0.31
CA LEU A 85 10.95 -6.19 -0.66
C LEU A 85 11.77 -5.87 -1.91
N ASP A 86 11.10 -5.86 -3.06
CA ASP A 86 11.62 -5.20 -4.24
C ASP A 86 11.12 -3.75 -4.22
N ILE A 87 12.05 -2.79 -4.13
CA ILE A 87 11.75 -1.35 -4.16
C ILE A 87 11.99 -0.85 -5.58
N ILE A 88 10.89 -0.52 -6.27
CA ILE A 88 10.87 -0.20 -7.70
C ILE A 88 10.58 1.29 -7.86
N SER A 89 11.59 2.06 -8.23
CA SER A 89 11.48 3.52 -8.45
C SER A 89 11.05 3.81 -9.89
N ILE A 90 9.98 4.59 -10.07
CA ILE A 90 9.32 4.82 -11.37
C ILE A 90 9.20 6.32 -11.64
N ASP A 91 9.62 6.77 -12.82
CA ASP A 91 9.54 8.19 -13.21
C ASP A 91 8.11 8.64 -13.56
N GLU A 92 7.96 9.94 -13.84
CA GLU A 92 6.65 10.53 -14.20
C GLU A 92 6.10 10.03 -15.55
N ASN A 93 6.94 9.40 -16.38
CA ASN A 93 6.56 8.78 -17.65
C ASN A 93 6.30 7.28 -17.50
N PHE A 94 6.17 6.79 -16.25
CA PHE A 94 5.92 5.40 -15.91
C PHE A 94 7.06 4.43 -16.23
N VAL A 95 8.30 4.92 -16.41
CA VAL A 95 9.46 4.08 -16.70
C VAL A 95 10.17 3.72 -15.40
N ILE A 96 10.46 2.43 -15.20
CA ILE A 96 11.24 1.94 -14.07
C ILE A 96 12.68 2.47 -14.18
N LYS A 97 13.12 3.26 -13.21
CA LYS A 97 14.46 3.86 -13.16
C LYS A 97 15.45 3.04 -12.36
N LYS A 98 14.97 2.42 -11.27
CA LYS A 98 15.82 1.70 -10.33
C LYS A 98 15.04 0.59 -9.67
N ILE A 99 15.67 -0.57 -9.53
CA ILE A 99 15.16 -1.66 -8.69
C ILE A 99 16.20 -1.97 -7.62
N HIS A 100 15.77 -2.06 -6.37
CA HIS A 100 16.57 -2.56 -5.26
C HIS A 100 15.92 -3.80 -4.66
N TYR A 101 16.72 -4.84 -4.42
CA TYR A 101 16.34 -5.89 -3.47
C TYR A 101 16.68 -5.39 -2.06
N ALA A 102 15.66 -5.15 -1.25
CA ALA A 102 15.78 -4.58 0.07
C ALA A 102 15.57 -5.63 1.16
N VAL A 103 16.46 -5.67 2.14
CA VAL A 103 16.45 -6.68 3.22
C VAL A 103 15.80 -6.15 4.50
N PRO A 104 15.13 -7.01 5.30
CA PRO A 104 14.58 -6.64 6.61
C PRO A 104 15.58 -5.93 7.52
N CYS A 105 15.11 -4.94 8.29
CA CYS A 105 15.94 -4.23 9.25
C CYS A 105 15.16 -3.88 10.52
N LYS A 106 15.72 -4.15 11.70
CA LYS A 106 15.11 -3.79 13.01
C LYS A 106 15.92 -2.73 13.77
N GLU A 107 17.14 -2.45 13.32
CA GLU A 107 18.05 -1.49 13.94
C GLU A 107 17.60 -0.04 13.68
N ASP A 108 18.07 0.92 14.47
CA ASP A 108 17.74 2.34 14.23
C ASP A 108 18.50 2.91 13.01
N SER A 109 19.65 2.33 12.68
CA SER A 109 20.48 2.68 11.54
C SER A 109 20.31 1.70 10.37
N CYS A 110 19.15 1.72 9.70
CA CYS A 110 18.93 0.90 8.52
C CYS A 110 19.62 1.46 7.27
N LEU A 111 19.99 0.57 6.34
CA LEU A 111 20.40 0.94 4.99
C LEU A 111 19.29 1.72 4.28
N THR A 112 19.68 2.66 3.44
CA THR A 112 18.78 3.43 2.58
C THR A 112 18.93 3.04 1.12
N TYR A 113 17.80 2.99 0.42
CA TYR A 113 17.68 2.58 -0.97
C TYR A 113 17.26 3.82 -1.78
N ASN A 114 18.22 4.46 -2.44
CA ASN A 114 18.01 5.69 -3.18
C ASN A 114 17.60 5.40 -4.64
N SER A 115 16.66 6.19 -5.17
CA SER A 115 16.17 6.03 -6.55
C SER A 115 17.22 6.34 -7.61
N GLY A 116 18.30 7.06 -7.29
CA GLY A 116 19.39 7.45 -8.19
C GLY A 116 19.00 8.45 -9.27
N ALA A 117 17.71 8.75 -9.42
CA ALA A 117 17.12 9.65 -10.41
C ALA A 117 15.81 10.26 -9.88
N PRO A 118 15.34 11.38 -10.47
CA PRO A 118 14.01 11.90 -10.18
C PRO A 118 12.92 10.87 -10.48
N VAL A 119 12.07 10.58 -9.49
CA VAL A 119 10.95 9.66 -9.61
C VAL A 119 9.71 10.24 -8.97
N LYS A 120 8.55 9.87 -9.52
CA LYS A 120 7.24 10.31 -9.05
C LYS A 120 6.49 9.20 -8.30
N TYR A 121 6.87 7.95 -8.55
CA TYR A 121 6.26 6.79 -7.92
C TYR A 121 7.33 5.83 -7.39
N VAL A 122 7.02 5.16 -6.29
CA VAL A 122 7.79 4.02 -5.79
C VAL A 122 6.82 2.88 -5.50
N LEU A 123 7.05 1.73 -6.10
CA LEU A 123 6.28 0.51 -5.89
C LEU A 123 7.09 -0.44 -5.01
N GLU A 124 6.51 -0.89 -3.91
CA GLU A 124 7.04 -1.98 -3.09
C GLU A 124 6.26 -3.27 -3.37
N LEU A 125 6.99 -4.32 -3.74
CA LEU A 125 6.48 -5.68 -3.93
C LEU A 125 7.25 -6.66 -3.02
N ARG A 126 6.77 -7.90 -2.89
CA ARG A 126 7.54 -8.97 -2.23
C ARG A 126 8.90 -9.11 -2.92
N GLY A 127 9.96 -9.25 -2.12
CA GLY A 127 11.32 -9.41 -2.60
C GLY A 127 11.49 -10.60 -3.55
N ASN A 128 12.34 -10.41 -4.57
CA ASN A 128 12.62 -11.31 -5.70
C ASN A 128 11.54 -11.40 -6.79
N LEU A 129 10.36 -10.79 -6.63
CA LEU A 129 9.32 -10.84 -7.67
C LEU A 129 9.80 -10.27 -9.01
N THR A 130 10.61 -9.22 -8.99
CA THR A 130 11.16 -8.62 -10.21
C THR A 130 12.08 -9.58 -10.96
N ILE A 131 12.92 -10.32 -10.23
CA ILE A 131 13.83 -11.32 -10.80
C ILE A 131 13.03 -12.52 -11.34
N GLU A 132 12.10 -13.05 -10.53
CA GLU A 132 11.25 -14.19 -10.88
C GLU A 132 10.42 -13.93 -12.15
N ASN A 133 9.99 -12.68 -12.34
CA ASN A 133 9.15 -12.27 -13.46
C ASN A 133 9.91 -11.50 -14.56
N ASN A 134 11.24 -11.42 -14.48
CA ASN A 134 12.09 -10.73 -15.46
C ASN A 134 11.66 -9.25 -15.68
N ILE A 135 11.19 -8.57 -14.64
CA ILE A 135 10.92 -7.14 -14.61
C ILE A 135 12.26 -6.39 -14.44
N LYS A 136 12.50 -5.38 -15.27
CA LYS A 136 13.79 -4.69 -15.36
C LYS A 136 13.67 -3.18 -15.33
N GLU A 137 14.77 -2.53 -14.96
CA GLU A 137 14.96 -1.10 -15.22
C GLU A 137 14.77 -0.84 -16.74
N GLY A 138 13.95 0.16 -17.08
CA GLY A 138 13.53 0.47 -18.44
C GLY A 138 12.14 -0.07 -18.83
N ASP A 139 11.58 -1.03 -18.08
CA ASP A 139 10.20 -1.47 -18.31
C ASP A 139 9.19 -0.37 -17.94
N VAL A 140 7.97 -0.50 -18.47
CA VAL A 140 6.87 0.44 -18.21
C VAL A 140 5.93 -0.14 -17.16
N ALA A 141 5.65 0.66 -16.12
CA ALA A 141 4.72 0.36 -15.04
C ALA A 141 3.46 1.22 -15.15
N LEU A 142 2.44 0.72 -15.81
CA LEU A 142 1.18 1.45 -16.00
C LEU A 142 0.41 1.52 -14.70
N ILE A 143 0.10 2.72 -14.23
CA ILE A 143 -0.61 2.99 -12.98
C ILE A 143 -2.05 3.40 -13.32
N LYS A 144 -3.04 2.68 -12.77
CA LYS A 144 -4.47 2.90 -12.99
C LYS A 144 -5.21 3.12 -11.67
#